data_AF-X0X2J2-F1
#
_entry.id   AF-X0X2J2-F1
#
_cell.length_a   1.000
_cell.length_b   1.000
_cell.length_c   1.000
_cell.angle_alpha   90.00
_cell.angle_beta   90.00
_cell.angle_gamma   90.00
#
_symmetry.space_group_name_H-M   'P 1'
#
loop_
_entity.id
_entity.type
_entity.pdbx_description
1 polymer ?
#
loop_
_entity_poly.entity_id
_entity_poly.type
_entity_poly.pdbx_seq_one_letter_code
_entity_poly.pdbx_strand_id
1 'polypeptide(L)'
;MMEPLLRANNDWQLITSFLTGVLGAQFGVTVLSNLPGTRVNPVVENVSADRYRLVIPIGHEADKLVVAVGTLDAKPPEILEKLLGLAVRYIREGRRFQEQRLDLDAYAQQVNQDFEELNWLRSLLQHLREHDQTSSAEDVAGKILLPLCTIIQAEEIILVLADQENTSPGQKVPSAGKVIVRVDPKEQIVDDQSCCQLVDRLREVAGVQSLVQNG
;
A
#
# COMPACT_ATOMS: atom_id res chain seq x y z
N MET A 1 2.13 12.95 -1.14
CA MET A 1 2.74 11.99 -2.09
C MET A 1 4.04 12.56 -2.67
N MET A 2 5.08 12.74 -1.83
CA MET A 2 6.34 13.43 -2.18
C MET A 2 7.60 12.71 -1.65
N GLU A 3 7.46 11.48 -1.14
CA GLU A 3 8.54 10.69 -0.53
C GLU A 3 9.44 9.83 -1.45
N PRO A 4 9.08 9.43 -2.69
CA PRO A 4 9.90 8.46 -3.42
C PRO A 4 11.25 9.02 -3.93
N LEU A 5 11.31 10.33 -4.22
CA LEU A 5 12.53 10.96 -4.77
C LEU A 5 13.64 11.15 -3.73
N LEU A 6 13.28 11.38 -2.45
CA LEU A 6 14.25 11.55 -1.37
C LEU A 6 14.89 10.22 -0.95
N ARG A 7 14.16 9.10 -1.04
CA ARG A 7 14.70 7.77 -0.73
C ARG A 7 15.72 7.29 -1.76
N ALA A 8 15.45 7.50 -3.04
CA ALA A 8 16.36 7.10 -4.13
C ALA A 8 17.75 7.76 -4.00
N ASN A 9 17.81 9.01 -3.53
CA ASN A 9 19.06 9.75 -3.41
C ASN A 9 19.96 9.23 -2.28
N ASN A 10 19.37 8.74 -1.18
CA ASN A 10 20.13 8.14 -0.07
C ASN A 10 20.69 6.75 -0.45
N ASP A 11 19.94 5.97 -1.22
CA ASP A 11 20.36 4.63 -1.64
C ASP A 11 21.58 4.67 -2.57
N TRP A 12 21.66 5.66 -3.47
CA TRP A 12 22.83 5.83 -4.35
C TRP A 12 24.09 6.20 -3.58
N GLN A 13 23.99 7.04 -2.56
CA GLN A 13 25.14 7.42 -1.72
C GLN A 13 25.72 6.22 -0.96
N LEU A 14 24.87 5.31 -0.46
CA LEU A 14 25.31 4.08 0.18
C LEU A 14 26.05 3.17 -0.81
N ILE A 15 25.53 3.02 -2.03
CA ILE A 15 26.16 2.22 -3.07
C ILE A 15 27.50 2.82 -3.49
N THR A 16 27.61 4.13 -3.70
CA THR A 16 28.89 4.76 -4.07
C THR A 16 29.91 4.70 -2.94
N SER A 17 29.47 4.81 -1.68
CA SER A 17 30.33 4.65 -0.50
C SER A 17 30.88 3.22 -0.40
N PHE A 18 30.02 2.23 -0.61
CA PHE A 18 30.42 0.82 -0.70
C PHE A 18 31.42 0.58 -1.83
N LEU A 19 31.12 1.05 -3.04
CA LEU A 19 32.03 0.92 -4.18
C LEU A 19 33.37 1.59 -3.91
N THR A 20 33.36 2.75 -3.26
CA THR A 20 34.57 3.47 -2.85
C THR A 20 35.40 2.66 -1.86
N GLY A 21 34.75 2.04 -0.85
CA GLY A 21 35.43 1.19 0.12
C GLY A 21 35.99 -0.11 -0.46
N VAL A 22 35.27 -0.75 -1.39
CA VAL A 22 35.69 -2.03 -1.99
C VAL A 22 36.74 -1.86 -3.08
N LEU A 23 36.60 -0.84 -3.92
CA LEU A 23 37.45 -0.66 -5.10
C LEU A 23 38.55 0.38 -4.85
N GLY A 24 38.52 1.12 -3.75
CA GLY A 24 39.54 2.11 -3.41
C GLY A 24 39.56 3.33 -4.33
N ALA A 25 38.46 3.60 -5.05
CA ALA A 25 38.32 4.71 -5.98
C ALA A 25 37.09 5.55 -5.66
N GLN A 26 37.14 6.85 -5.91
CA GLN A 26 35.94 7.69 -5.76
C GLN A 26 34.96 7.41 -6.90
N PHE A 27 33.69 7.23 -6.54
CA PHE A 27 32.58 7.05 -7.49
C PHE A 27 31.63 8.24 -7.45
N GLY A 28 31.34 8.80 -8.62
CA GLY A 28 30.23 9.71 -8.85
C GLY A 28 29.00 8.96 -9.35
N VAL A 29 27.81 9.53 -9.17
CA VAL A 29 26.56 9.01 -9.74
C VAL A 29 26.22 9.84 -10.97
N THR A 30 25.78 9.19 -12.04
CA THR A 30 25.33 9.84 -13.27
C THR A 30 24.09 9.15 -13.81
N VAL A 31 23.15 9.93 -14.31
CA VAL A 31 21.94 9.43 -14.96
C VAL A 31 22.17 9.46 -16.48
N LEU A 32 22.11 8.29 -17.11
CA LEU A 32 22.23 8.17 -18.56
C LEU A 32 20.86 8.43 -19.20
N SER A 33 20.79 9.51 -19.96
CA SER A 33 19.65 9.79 -20.84
C SER A 33 19.87 9.06 -22.17
N ASN A 34 18.82 8.50 -22.76
CA ASN A 34 18.81 7.82 -24.07
C ASN A 34 19.17 6.32 -24.10
N LEU A 35 19.01 5.59 -22.99
CA LEU A 35 19.13 4.12 -22.98
C LEU A 35 17.88 3.44 -22.41
N PRO A 36 16.67 3.66 -22.98
CA PRO A 36 15.47 2.98 -22.48
C PRO A 36 15.58 1.46 -22.69
N GLY A 37 15.31 0.70 -21.63
CA GLY A 37 15.14 -0.75 -21.69
C GLY A 37 16.40 -1.59 -21.99
N THR A 38 17.58 -0.98 -22.11
CA THR A 38 18.81 -1.73 -22.39
C THR A 38 19.48 -2.15 -21.10
N ARG A 39 19.68 -3.46 -20.91
CA ARG A 39 20.55 -3.97 -19.84
C ARG A 39 21.98 -3.55 -20.15
N VAL A 40 22.47 -2.55 -19.42
CA VAL A 40 23.87 -2.16 -19.49
C VAL A 40 24.67 -3.12 -18.62
N ASN A 41 25.67 -3.75 -19.23
CA ASN A 41 26.67 -4.51 -18.50
C ASN A 41 27.67 -3.52 -17.88
N PRO A 42 28.26 -3.87 -16.73
CA PRO A 42 29.35 -3.08 -16.18
C PRO A 42 30.49 -2.99 -17.21
N VAL A 43 31.07 -1.80 -17.38
CA VAL A 43 32.11 -1.53 -18.37
C VAL A 43 33.40 -1.12 -17.67
N VAL A 44 34.51 -1.70 -18.11
CA VAL A 44 35.87 -1.25 -17.80
C VAL A 44 36.43 -0.62 -19.07
N GLU A 45 36.67 0.69 -19.04
CA GLU A 45 37.26 1.44 -20.14
C GLU A 45 38.70 1.82 -19.77
N ASN A 46 39.68 1.50 -20.62
CA ASN A 46 41.04 1.97 -20.42
C ASN A 46 41.13 3.46 -20.81
N VAL A 47 41.53 4.32 -19.87
CA VAL A 47 41.70 5.76 -20.09
C VAL A 47 43.16 6.10 -20.38
N SER A 48 44.09 5.42 -19.72
CA SER A 48 45.53 5.50 -19.97
C SER A 48 46.24 4.22 -19.50
N ALA A 49 47.56 4.11 -19.72
CA ALA A 49 48.36 2.90 -19.48
C ALA A 49 48.01 2.14 -18.19
N ASP A 50 47.76 2.85 -17.09
CA ASP A 50 47.51 2.27 -15.77
C ASP A 50 46.18 2.75 -15.15
N ARG A 51 45.34 3.45 -15.92
CA ARG A 51 44.11 4.09 -15.43
C ARG A 51 42.89 3.57 -16.16
N TYR A 52 41.93 3.08 -15.38
CA TYR A 52 40.68 2.51 -15.88
C TYR A 52 39.49 3.31 -15.36
N ARG A 53 38.52 3.55 -16.23
CA ARG A 53 37.20 4.05 -15.87
C ARG A 53 36.26 2.86 -15.71
N LEU A 54 35.54 2.85 -14.60
CA LEU A 54 34.53 1.86 -14.27
C LEU A 54 33.16 2.51 -14.40
N VAL A 55 32.27 1.89 -15.15
CA VAL A 55 30.86 2.29 -15.26
C VAL A 55 30.02 1.12 -14.77
N ILE A 56 29.33 1.33 -13.66
CA ILE A 56 28.57 0.29 -12.95
C ILE A 56 27.10 0.67 -12.97
N PRO A 57 26.20 -0.13 -13.56
CA PRO A 57 24.77 0.10 -13.45
C PRO A 57 24.34 -0.09 -11.99
N ILE A 58 23.86 0.97 -11.37
CA ILE A 58 23.45 0.95 -9.96
C ILE A 58 21.96 1.08 -9.76
N GLY A 59 21.17 1.42 -10.79
CA GLY A 59 19.71 1.53 -10.68
C GLY A 59 18.99 2.18 -11.86
N HIS A 60 17.72 2.51 -11.63
CA HIS A 60 16.92 3.33 -12.54
C HIS A 60 16.23 4.44 -11.74
N GLU A 61 16.06 5.60 -12.35
CA GLU A 61 15.32 6.75 -11.83
C GLU A 61 14.45 7.31 -12.96
N ALA A 62 13.13 7.27 -12.78
CA ALA A 62 12.17 7.70 -13.81
C ALA A 62 12.47 7.12 -15.21
N ASP A 63 12.65 5.79 -15.28
CA ASP A 63 13.01 5.01 -16.48
C ASP A 63 14.39 5.32 -17.10
N LYS A 64 15.20 6.17 -16.45
CA LYS A 64 16.57 6.44 -16.87
C LYS A 64 17.53 5.58 -16.09
N LEU A 65 18.54 5.04 -16.77
CA LEU A 65 19.56 4.22 -16.12
C LEU A 65 20.48 5.11 -15.27
N VAL A 66 20.65 4.73 -14.00
CA VAL A 66 21.58 5.37 -13.06
C VAL A 66 22.83 4.51 -12.99
N VAL A 67 23.99 5.13 -13.23
CA VAL A 67 25.31 4.48 -13.19
C VAL A 67 26.21 5.14 -12.15
N ALA A 68 27.04 4.33 -11.48
CA ALA A 68 28.19 4.81 -10.75
C ALA A 68 29.41 4.83 -11.67
N VAL A 69 30.11 5.95 -11.72
CA VAL A 69 31.32 6.15 -12.53
C VAL A 69 32.49 6.46 -11.61
N GLY A 70 33.54 5.66 -11.70
CA GLY A 70 34.76 5.86 -10.93
C GLY A 70 35.99 5.64 -11.80
N THR A 71 37.13 6.20 -11.38
CA THR A 71 38.42 5.95 -12.03
C THR A 71 39.39 5.32 -11.05
N LEU A 72 40.05 4.26 -11.48
CA LEU A 72 40.99 3.49 -10.68
C LEU A 72 42.34 3.41 -11.38
N ASP A 73 43.42 3.66 -10.64
CA ASP A 73 44.78 3.37 -11.08
C ASP A 73 45.11 1.92 -10.66
N ALA A 74 45.17 0.97 -11.61
CA ALA A 74 45.29 -0.46 -11.31
C ALA A 74 46.08 -1.27 -12.35
N LYS A 75 46.76 -2.32 -11.87
CA LYS A 75 47.29 -3.46 -12.64
C LYS A 75 47.01 -4.73 -11.84
N PRO A 76 46.68 -5.89 -12.46
CA PRO A 76 46.25 -6.16 -13.84
C PRO A 76 44.71 -6.11 -14.03
N PRO A 77 44.23 -5.90 -15.27
CA PRO A 77 42.80 -5.73 -15.58
C PRO A 77 41.91 -6.94 -15.22
N GLU A 78 42.46 -8.16 -15.22
CA GLU A 78 41.70 -9.38 -14.89
C GLU A 78 41.13 -9.38 -13.46
N ILE A 79 41.88 -8.81 -12.50
CA ILE A 79 41.41 -8.72 -11.10
C ILE A 79 40.30 -7.68 -11.02
N LEU A 80 40.43 -6.58 -11.77
CA LEU A 80 39.47 -5.51 -11.79
C LEU A 80 38.12 -5.98 -12.36
N GLU A 81 38.12 -6.75 -13.44
CA GLU A 81 36.91 -7.36 -14.00
C GLU A 81 36.21 -8.30 -13.00
N LYS A 82 36.98 -9.12 -12.28
CA LYS A 82 36.44 -10.02 -11.24
C LYS A 82 35.83 -9.24 -10.08
N LEU A 83 36.54 -8.22 -9.57
CA LEU A 83 36.04 -7.36 -8.49
C LEU A 83 34.77 -6.61 -8.91
N LEU A 84 34.75 -6.10 -10.15
CA LEU A 84 33.59 -5.44 -10.72
C LEU A 84 32.40 -6.41 -10.85
N GLY A 85 32.63 -7.63 -11.32
CA GLY A 85 31.61 -8.68 -11.39
C GLY A 85 31.04 -9.02 -10.01
N LEU A 86 31.89 -9.11 -8.98
CA LEU A 86 31.46 -9.32 -7.59
C LEU A 86 30.65 -8.13 -7.04
N ALA A 87 31.11 -6.90 -7.26
CA ALA A 87 30.42 -5.69 -6.81
C ALA A 87 29.03 -5.57 -7.44
N VAL A 88 28.92 -5.83 -8.75
CA VAL A 88 27.63 -5.81 -9.48
C VAL A 88 26.69 -6.89 -8.97
N ARG A 89 27.22 -8.10 -8.73
CA ARG A 89 26.42 -9.19 -8.14
C ARG A 89 25.94 -8.81 -6.75
N TYR A 90 26.81 -8.25 -5.91
CA TYR A 90 26.45 -7.82 -4.56
C TYR A 90 25.36 -6.74 -4.57
N ILE A 91 25.49 -5.71 -5.40
CA ILE A 91 24.47 -4.65 -5.56
C ILE A 91 23.13 -5.25 -6.00
N ARG A 92 23.16 -6.18 -6.96
CA ARG A 92 21.96 -6.86 -7.46
C ARG A 92 21.27 -7.70 -6.38
N GLU A 93 22.02 -8.54 -5.67
CA GLU A 93 21.45 -9.36 -4.59
C GLU A 93 20.94 -8.49 -3.43
N GLY A 94 21.64 -7.40 -3.11
CA GLY A 94 21.21 -6.43 -2.11
C GLY A 94 19.85 -5.80 -2.46
N ARG A 95 19.66 -5.40 -3.72
CA ARG A 95 18.37 -4.89 -4.22
C ARG A 95 17.28 -5.95 -4.15
N ARG A 96 17.56 -7.16 -4.64
CA ARG A 96 16.61 -8.28 -4.59
C ARG A 96 16.17 -8.57 -3.16
N PHE A 97 17.10 -8.55 -2.22
CA PHE A 97 16.79 -8.73 -0.81
C PHE A 97 15.88 -7.62 -0.26
N GLN A 98 16.12 -6.36 -0.65
CA GLN A 98 15.25 -5.23 -0.26
C GLN A 98 13.85 -5.36 -0.86
N GLU A 99 13.74 -5.71 -2.14
CA GLU A 99 12.45 -5.95 -2.81
C GLU A 99 11.67 -7.07 -2.10
N GLN A 100 12.32 -8.22 -1.85
CA GLN A 100 11.70 -9.33 -1.13
C GLN A 100 11.26 -8.95 0.29
N ARG A 101 12.01 -8.08 0.97
CA ARG A 101 11.64 -7.58 2.29
C ARG A 101 10.38 -6.71 2.23
N LEU A 102 10.29 -5.81 1.24
CA LEU A 102 9.09 -4.99 1.01
C LEU A 102 7.87 -5.85 0.69
N ASP A 103 8.03 -6.88 -0.14
CA ASP A 103 6.96 -7.83 -0.46
C ASP A 103 6.50 -8.59 0.78
N LEU A 104 7.43 -9.02 1.64
CA LEU A 104 7.11 -9.68 2.90
C LEU A 104 6.40 -8.76 3.89
N ASP A 105 6.82 -7.49 3.99
CA ASP A 105 6.16 -6.50 4.85
C ASP A 105 4.73 -6.23 4.37
N ALA A 106 4.52 -6.10 3.06
CA ALA A 106 3.20 -5.95 2.47
C ALA A 106 2.31 -7.18 2.71
N TYR A 107 2.87 -8.39 2.55
CA TYR A 107 2.16 -9.63 2.84
C TYR A 107 1.78 -9.74 4.33
N ALA A 108 2.69 -9.37 5.24
CA ALA A 108 2.42 -9.37 6.67
C ALA A 108 1.29 -8.40 7.04
N GLN A 109 1.24 -7.22 6.41
CA GLN A 109 0.14 -6.27 6.57
C GLN A 109 -1.19 -6.86 6.10
N GLN A 110 -1.22 -7.51 4.94
CA GLN A 110 -2.41 -8.16 4.42
C GLN A 110 -2.90 -9.27 5.36
N VAL A 111 -2.01 -10.16 5.82
CA VAL A 111 -2.38 -11.23 6.77
C VAL A 111 -2.92 -10.66 8.07
N ASN A 112 -2.37 -9.54 8.55
CA ASN A 112 -2.88 -8.89 9.75
C ASN A 112 -4.30 -8.34 9.54
N GLN A 113 -4.56 -7.71 8.39
CA GLN A 113 -5.91 -7.25 8.03
C GLN A 113 -6.91 -8.41 7.96
N ASP A 114 -6.55 -9.51 7.29
CA ASP A 114 -7.37 -10.72 7.21
C ASP A 114 -7.68 -11.30 8.60
N PHE A 115 -6.71 -11.26 9.52
CA PHE A 115 -6.88 -11.76 10.89
C PHE A 115 -7.79 -10.85 11.72
N GLU A 116 -7.68 -9.53 11.56
CA GLU A 116 -8.58 -8.55 12.17
C GLU A 116 -10.04 -8.76 11.69
N GLU A 117 -10.24 -8.95 10.38
CA GLU A 117 -11.55 -9.27 9.80
C GLU A 117 -12.12 -10.58 10.36
N LEU A 118 -11.32 -11.64 10.43
CA LEU A 118 -11.76 -12.93 10.99
C LEU A 118 -12.15 -12.83 12.46
N ASN A 119 -11.37 -12.09 13.26
CA ASN A 119 -11.70 -11.88 14.67
C ASN A 119 -12.98 -11.05 14.84
N TRP A 120 -13.19 -10.07 13.98
CA TRP A 120 -14.43 -9.32 13.94
C TRP A 120 -15.63 -10.19 13.58
N LEU A 121 -15.54 -10.99 12.52
CA LEU A 121 -16.61 -11.92 12.13
C LEU A 121 -16.95 -12.89 13.27
N ARG A 122 -15.95 -13.38 14.00
CA ARG A 122 -16.17 -14.22 15.18
C ARG A 122 -16.88 -13.47 16.32
N SER A 123 -16.45 -12.24 16.61
CA SER A 123 -17.09 -11.39 17.61
C SER A 123 -18.54 -11.06 17.22
N LEU A 124 -18.80 -10.77 15.95
CA LEU A 124 -20.13 -10.56 15.39
C LEU A 124 -21.02 -11.80 15.60
N LEU A 125 -20.53 -12.99 15.22
CA LEU A 125 -21.27 -14.23 15.42
C LEU A 125 -21.56 -14.51 16.90
N GLN A 126 -20.62 -14.17 17.79
CA GLN A 126 -20.84 -14.29 19.23
C GLN A 126 -21.92 -13.33 19.72
N HIS A 127 -21.87 -12.05 19.33
CA HIS A 127 -22.91 -11.07 19.68
C HIS A 127 -24.28 -11.47 19.15
N LEU A 128 -24.37 -12.03 17.95
CA LEU A 128 -25.63 -12.54 17.38
C LEU A 128 -26.17 -13.76 18.14
N ARG A 129 -25.30 -14.61 18.70
CA ARG A 129 -25.71 -15.77 19.52
C ARG A 129 -26.15 -15.38 20.93
N GLU A 130 -25.52 -14.37 21.51
CA GLU A 130 -25.83 -13.84 22.84
C GLU A 130 -27.01 -12.86 22.81
N HIS A 131 -27.50 -12.51 21.63
CA HIS A 131 -28.63 -11.62 21.48
C HIS A 131 -29.90 -12.28 22.02
N ASP A 132 -30.32 -11.81 23.18
CA ASP A 132 -31.60 -12.14 23.79
C ASP A 132 -32.70 -11.24 23.19
N GLN A 133 -33.95 -11.70 23.12
CA GLN A 133 -35.08 -10.99 22.46
C GLN A 133 -35.37 -9.59 23.04
N THR A 134 -34.73 -9.23 24.14
CA THR A 134 -34.88 -7.98 24.88
C THR A 134 -33.96 -6.85 24.41
N SER A 135 -32.91 -7.13 23.63
CA SER A 135 -31.98 -6.07 23.17
C SER A 135 -32.58 -5.27 22.01
N SER A 136 -32.47 -3.94 22.03
CA SER A 136 -32.96 -3.12 20.93
C SER A 136 -32.06 -3.27 19.69
N ALA A 137 -32.61 -2.99 18.50
CA ALA A 137 -31.83 -2.96 17.28
C ALA A 137 -30.67 -1.93 17.34
N GLU A 138 -30.84 -0.85 18.11
CA GLU A 138 -29.81 0.17 18.29
C GLU A 138 -28.63 -0.36 19.12
N ASP A 139 -28.90 -1.11 20.19
CA ASP A 139 -27.86 -1.72 21.02
C ASP A 139 -27.00 -2.70 20.23
N VAL A 140 -27.63 -3.48 19.35
CA VAL A 140 -26.97 -4.45 18.48
C VAL A 140 -26.16 -3.73 17.40
N ALA A 141 -26.73 -2.71 16.78
CA ALA A 141 -26.05 -1.87 15.81
C ALA A 141 -24.81 -1.21 16.42
N GLY A 142 -24.90 -0.64 17.63
CA GLY A 142 -23.76 -0.03 18.31
C GLY A 142 -22.62 -1.03 18.56
N LYS A 143 -22.94 -2.26 18.96
CA LYS A 143 -21.94 -3.32 19.21
C LYS A 143 -21.29 -3.87 17.95
N ILE A 144 -21.98 -3.85 16.81
CA ILE A 144 -21.50 -4.43 15.54
C ILE A 144 -20.79 -3.39 14.68
N LEU A 145 -21.42 -2.22 14.52
CA LEU A 145 -20.99 -1.20 13.58
C LEU A 145 -19.74 -0.46 14.09
N LEU A 146 -19.53 -0.36 15.41
CA LEU A 146 -18.33 0.30 15.97
C LEU A 146 -17.04 -0.44 15.65
N PRO A 147 -16.92 -1.75 15.90
CA PRO A 147 -15.79 -2.53 15.40
C PRO A 147 -15.67 -2.48 13.87
N LEU A 148 -16.81 -2.57 13.15
CA LEU A 148 -16.81 -2.55 11.68
C LEU A 148 -16.20 -1.27 11.13
N CYS A 149 -16.55 -0.10 11.69
CA CYS A 149 -16.03 1.21 11.32
C CYS A 149 -14.50 1.25 11.36
N THR A 150 -13.91 0.63 12.39
CA THR A 150 -12.46 0.55 12.55
C THR A 150 -11.81 -0.33 11.46
N ILE A 151 -12.44 -1.44 11.11
CA ILE A 151 -11.89 -2.44 10.18
C ILE A 151 -11.93 -1.96 8.74
N ILE A 152 -13.07 -1.39 8.32
CA ILE A 152 -13.20 -0.83 6.97
C ILE A 152 -12.58 0.57 6.86
N GLN A 153 -12.00 1.08 7.96
CA GLN A 153 -11.45 2.43 8.07
C GLN A 153 -12.44 3.50 7.58
N ALA A 154 -13.73 3.30 7.88
CA ALA A 154 -14.76 4.27 7.55
C ALA A 154 -14.67 5.43 8.53
N GLU A 155 -14.92 6.64 8.02
CA GLU A 155 -15.02 7.83 8.86
C GLU A 155 -16.33 7.83 9.66
N GLU A 156 -17.41 7.29 9.09
CA GLU A 156 -18.70 7.17 9.76
C GLU A 156 -19.50 5.98 9.19
N ILE A 157 -20.18 5.24 10.07
CA ILE A 157 -21.19 4.25 9.68
C ILE A 157 -22.55 4.67 10.22
N ILE A 158 -23.54 4.66 9.33
CA ILE A 158 -24.90 5.13 9.62
C ILE A 158 -25.89 4.02 9.29
N LEU A 159 -26.65 3.58 10.30
CA LEU A 159 -27.77 2.66 10.12
C LEU A 159 -29.07 3.45 10.08
N VAL A 160 -29.83 3.30 9.00
CA VAL A 160 -31.17 3.89 8.85
C VAL A 160 -32.20 2.75 8.87
N LEU A 161 -33.05 2.73 9.89
CA LEU A 161 -34.13 1.74 9.95
C LEU A 161 -35.21 2.05 8.93
N ALA A 162 -35.81 1.03 8.31
CA ALA A 162 -36.95 1.22 7.42
C ALA A 162 -38.25 1.28 8.23
N ASP A 163 -39.11 2.27 7.94
CA ASP A 163 -40.42 2.45 8.55
C ASP A 163 -41.49 1.77 7.69
N GLN A 164 -41.93 0.59 8.12
CA GLN A 164 -42.98 -0.15 7.44
C GLN A 164 -44.38 0.42 7.69
N GLU A 165 -44.61 1.07 8.84
CA GLU A 165 -45.95 1.56 9.22
C GLU A 165 -46.37 2.77 8.38
N ASN A 166 -45.41 3.63 8.02
CA ASN A 166 -45.63 4.78 7.15
C ASN A 166 -45.41 4.47 5.66
N THR A 167 -45.28 3.20 5.29
CA THR A 167 -45.19 2.79 3.90
C THR A 167 -46.59 2.71 3.30
N SER A 168 -46.85 3.51 2.25
CA SER A 168 -48.17 3.55 1.63
C SER A 168 -48.57 2.17 1.06
N PRO A 169 -49.82 1.72 1.22
CA PRO A 169 -50.27 0.45 0.67
C PRO A 169 -50.10 0.43 -0.86
N GLY A 170 -49.27 -0.50 -1.36
CA GLY A 170 -48.89 -0.62 -2.78
C GLY A 170 -47.44 -0.24 -3.10
N GLN A 171 -46.73 0.39 -2.16
CA GLN A 171 -45.31 0.70 -2.30
C GLN A 171 -44.47 -0.52 -1.89
N LYS A 172 -43.67 -1.06 -2.83
CA LYS A 172 -42.87 -2.28 -2.60
C LYS A 172 -41.62 -2.08 -1.74
N VAL A 173 -41.23 -0.83 -1.48
CA VAL A 173 -40.00 -0.51 -0.76
C VAL A 173 -40.31 0.41 0.42
N PRO A 174 -39.92 0.04 1.65
CA PRO A 174 -40.29 0.78 2.85
C PRO A 174 -39.68 2.19 2.89
N SER A 175 -40.36 3.10 3.59
CA SER A 175 -39.89 4.46 3.85
C SER A 175 -38.63 4.44 4.72
N ALA A 176 -37.69 5.36 4.52
CA ALA A 176 -36.57 5.54 5.42
C ALA A 176 -37.14 6.05 6.75
N GLY A 177 -36.99 5.26 7.80
CA GLY A 177 -37.44 5.59 9.14
C GLY A 177 -36.50 6.58 9.82
N LYS A 178 -36.97 7.11 10.96
CA LYS A 178 -36.32 8.21 11.68
C LYS A 178 -35.13 7.76 12.55
N VAL A 179 -34.97 6.47 12.78
CA VAL A 179 -33.93 5.96 13.68
C VAL A 179 -32.62 5.85 12.91
N ILE A 180 -31.70 6.73 13.27
CA ILE A 180 -30.34 6.81 12.74
C ILE A 180 -29.39 6.43 13.86
N VAL A 181 -28.73 5.26 13.72
CA VAL A 181 -27.62 4.89 14.62
C VAL A 181 -26.33 5.35 13.97
N ARG A 182 -25.65 6.30 14.61
CA ARG A 182 -24.34 6.80 14.18
C ARG A 182 -23.25 6.20 15.04
N VAL A 183 -22.15 5.88 14.40
CA VAL A 183 -21.02 5.23 15.04
C VAL A 183 -19.74 6.00 14.72
N ASP A 184 -19.04 6.39 15.79
CA ASP A 184 -17.89 7.30 15.85
C ASP A 184 -18.16 8.78 15.51
N PRO A 185 -18.95 9.51 16.34
CA PRO A 185 -19.41 10.87 16.05
C PRO A 185 -18.38 11.96 16.33
N LYS A 186 -17.07 11.65 16.38
CA LYS A 186 -16.04 12.62 16.79
C LYS A 186 -16.10 13.91 15.98
N GLU A 187 -16.46 13.80 14.70
CA GLU A 187 -16.93 14.92 13.89
C GLU A 187 -18.15 14.44 13.10
N GLN A 188 -19.26 15.17 13.18
CA GLN A 188 -20.44 14.88 12.38
C GLN A 188 -20.18 15.36 10.96
N ILE A 189 -19.70 14.47 10.08
CA ILE A 189 -19.32 14.81 8.71
C ILE A 189 -20.57 14.98 7.84
N VAL A 190 -21.58 14.13 8.05
CA VAL A 190 -22.83 14.14 7.27
C VAL A 190 -24.01 14.41 8.19
N ASP A 191 -24.89 15.35 7.85
CA ASP A 191 -26.10 15.61 8.65
C ASP A 191 -27.21 14.56 8.41
N ASP A 192 -28.16 14.45 9.35
CA ASP A 192 -29.23 13.44 9.29
C ASP A 192 -30.14 13.59 8.06
N GLN A 193 -30.38 14.82 7.61
CA GLN A 193 -31.23 15.10 6.45
C GLN A 193 -30.55 14.62 5.15
N SER A 194 -29.25 14.85 5.01
CA SER A 194 -28.43 14.35 3.91
C SER A 194 -28.41 12.82 3.87
N CYS A 195 -28.36 12.16 5.03
CA CYS A 195 -28.45 10.69 5.12
C CYS A 195 -29.81 10.17 4.64
N CYS A 196 -30.91 10.76 5.14
CA CYS A 196 -32.26 10.38 4.71
C CYS A 196 -32.47 10.57 3.20
N GLN A 197 -31.99 11.69 2.64
CA GLN A 197 -32.06 11.97 1.20
C GLN A 197 -31.26 10.95 0.38
N LEU A 198 -30.09 10.52 0.86
CA LEU A 198 -29.29 9.50 0.22
C LEU A 198 -30.03 8.15 0.18
N VAL A 199 -30.62 7.74 1.31
CA VAL A 199 -31.40 6.50 1.40
C VAL A 199 -32.63 6.56 0.50
N ASP A 200 -33.34 7.68 0.46
CA ASP A 200 -34.48 7.88 -0.45
C ASP A 200 -34.05 7.76 -1.92
N ARG A 201 -32.93 8.36 -2.29
CA ARG A 201 -32.39 8.32 -3.66
C ARG A 201 -31.93 6.92 -4.06
N LEU A 202 -31.33 6.17 -3.14
CA LEU A 202 -30.81 4.83 -3.39
C LEU A 202 -31.85 3.73 -3.17
N ARG A 203 -33.06 4.08 -2.70
CA ARG A 203 -34.13 3.13 -2.38
C ARG A 203 -34.47 2.18 -3.53
N GLU A 204 -34.56 2.68 -4.76
CA GLU A 204 -34.87 1.86 -5.93
C GLU A 204 -33.78 0.85 -6.25
N VAL A 205 -32.51 1.18 -5.95
CA VAL A 205 -31.35 0.31 -6.15
C VAL A 205 -31.25 -0.72 -5.02
N ALA A 206 -31.50 -0.28 -3.78
CA ALA A 206 -31.47 -1.14 -2.59
C ALA A 206 -32.51 -2.28 -2.65
N GLY A 207 -33.67 -2.02 -3.25
CA GLY A 207 -34.70 -3.06 -3.46
C GLY A 207 -34.27 -4.21 -4.38
N VAL A 208 -33.23 -4.02 -5.20
CA VAL A 208 -32.72 -5.03 -6.16
C VAL A 208 -31.55 -5.83 -5.58
N GLN A 209 -30.80 -5.27 -4.63
CA GLN A 209 -29.62 -5.88 -4.02
C GLN A 209 -29.74 -5.92 -2.49
N SER A 210 -30.73 -6.65 -1.98
CA SER A 210 -30.75 -6.92 -0.54
C SER A 210 -29.61 -7.87 -0.16
N LEU A 211 -28.79 -7.48 0.83
CA LEU A 211 -27.75 -8.34 1.41
C LEU A 211 -28.33 -9.51 2.21
N VAL A 212 -29.56 -9.37 2.73
CA VAL A 212 -30.29 -10.42 3.45
C VAL A 212 -31.78 -10.34 3.10
N GLN A 213 -32.32 -11.39 2.49
CA GLN A 213 -33.77 -11.58 2.40
C GLN A 213 -34.23 -12.43 3.59
N ASN A 214 -35.00 -11.85 4.50
CA ASN A 214 -35.71 -12.64 5.50
C ASN A 214 -36.85 -13.38 4.80
N GLY A 215 -36.73 -14.71 4.72
CA GLY A 215 -37.79 -15.61 4.25
C GLY A 215 -38.82 -15.89 5.33
#